data_AF-A0A0N6ZV94-F1
#
_entry.id   AF-A0A0N6ZV94-F1
#
_cell.length_a   1.000
_cell.length_b   1.000
_cell.length_c   1.000
_cell.angle_alpha   90.00
_cell.angle_beta   90.00
_cell.angle_gamma   90.00
#
_symmetry.space_group_name_H-M   'P 1'
#
loop_
_entity.id
_entity.type
_entity.pdbx_description
1 polymer ?
#
loop_
_entity_poly.entity_id
_entity_poly.type
_entity_poly.pdbx_seq_one_letter_code
_entity_poly.pdbx_strand_id
1 'polypeptide(L)'
;MAAGLLAGAGLAVLGTVFVLLPGVVVDHDLAGASVAAQDRLKAVNDVRTALLQVIGGLVVLFGAYATWRQLRVNQDGLRATQEGYVTDRFSRAVDQLGSDKLDVRIGGLHALWRIAEQSDRDREAIISILAAYLRTHLPWPPAGPEAPAADVPINDIAPLETRTADAQVALTALGVLCQHREQSWVNLSLTDLRRADCDGLWFPEVNFDRACMEAASFYRANLTQASLVSLNLRHADLTTAILRRARCVLTDLRAAKLVETDLRDADFTGTDLREANLRKADAHDAVFHRADLRMADLRGTDLSTADLADARLTGALASERTRWPAGFDHTAAGVVHTEDPGPEPPPLLQPPGTTWQAPPLRSTP
;
A
#
# COMPACT_ATOMS: atom_id res chain seq x y z
N MET A 1 46.27 -27.08 22.66
CA MET A 1 47.61 -26.95 23.28
C MET A 1 48.27 -25.57 23.07
N ALA A 2 48.13 -24.91 21.92
CA ALA A 2 48.83 -23.63 21.66
C ALA A 2 48.39 -22.43 22.52
N ALA A 3 47.10 -22.32 22.89
CA ALA A 3 46.59 -21.19 23.69
C ALA A 3 47.12 -21.18 25.15
N GLY A 4 47.38 -22.35 25.75
CA GLY A 4 47.90 -22.45 27.12
C GLY A 4 49.36 -22.06 27.25
N LEU A 5 50.18 -22.33 26.23
CA LEU A 5 51.60 -21.95 26.19
C LEU A 5 51.79 -20.42 26.04
N LEU A 6 50.95 -19.78 25.22
CA LEU A 6 50.96 -18.31 25.03
C LEU A 6 50.52 -17.56 26.29
N ALA A 7 49.50 -18.06 27.00
CA ALA A 7 49.04 -17.46 28.25
C ALA A 7 50.10 -17.56 29.37
N GLY A 8 50.79 -18.72 29.49
CA GLY A 8 51.85 -18.92 30.46
C GLY A 8 53.08 -18.04 30.23
N ALA A 9 53.49 -17.87 28.97
CA ALA A 9 54.60 -16.98 28.61
C ALA A 9 54.28 -15.49 28.90
N GLY A 10 53.05 -15.06 28.62
CA GLY A 10 52.61 -13.68 28.92
C GLY A 10 52.64 -13.35 30.41
N LEU A 11 52.21 -14.27 31.26
CA LEU A 11 52.25 -14.11 32.72
C LEU A 11 53.69 -14.03 33.26
N ALA A 12 54.61 -14.82 32.72
CA ALA A 12 56.02 -14.79 33.11
C ALA A 12 56.70 -13.46 32.74
N VAL A 13 56.41 -12.92 31.56
CA VAL A 13 56.92 -11.61 31.12
C VAL A 13 56.37 -10.48 32.00
N LEU A 14 55.06 -10.49 32.27
CA LEU A 14 54.42 -9.51 33.17
C LEU A 14 55.02 -9.54 34.58
N GLY A 15 55.24 -10.74 35.14
CA GLY A 15 55.88 -10.90 36.45
C GLY A 15 57.31 -10.36 36.47
N THR A 16 58.09 -10.62 35.41
CA THR A 16 59.48 -10.16 35.30
C THR A 16 59.56 -8.63 35.19
N VAL A 17 58.69 -8.02 34.36
CA VAL A 17 58.58 -6.56 34.23
C VAL A 17 58.16 -5.93 35.55
N PHE A 18 57.20 -6.53 36.26
CA PHE A 18 56.70 -5.99 37.53
C PHE A 18 57.75 -6.03 38.66
N VAL A 19 58.62 -7.03 38.66
CA VAL A 19 59.66 -7.18 39.68
C VAL A 19 60.87 -6.29 39.39
N LEU A 20 61.33 -6.23 38.13
CA LEU A 20 62.61 -5.60 37.77
C LEU A 20 62.48 -4.13 37.33
N LEU A 21 61.44 -3.78 36.57
CA LEU A 21 61.31 -2.45 35.96
C LEU A 21 61.20 -1.30 36.99
N PRO A 22 60.48 -1.43 38.12
CA PRO A 22 60.41 -0.38 39.12
C PRO A 22 61.77 0.00 39.72
N GLY A 23 62.66 -0.97 39.90
CA GLY A 23 64.02 -0.72 40.38
C GLY A 23 64.85 0.04 39.35
N VAL A 24 64.78 -0.38 38.09
CA VAL A 24 65.53 0.25 36.99
C VAL A 24 65.10 1.69 36.74
N VAL A 25 63.79 1.97 36.77
CA VAL A 25 63.25 3.34 36.57
C VAL A 25 63.70 4.26 37.70
N VAL A 26 63.56 3.82 38.95
CA VAL A 26 64.00 4.61 40.11
C VAL A 26 65.51 4.83 40.11
N ASP A 27 66.30 3.83 39.76
CA ASP A 27 67.76 3.96 39.69
C ASP A 27 68.21 4.90 38.54
N HIS A 28 67.48 4.92 37.43
CA HIS A 28 67.70 5.87 36.34
C HIS A 28 67.34 7.31 36.75
N ASP A 29 66.18 7.53 37.37
CA ASP A 29 65.72 8.86 37.80
C ASP A 29 66.56 9.44 38.94
N LEU A 30 67.15 8.58 39.79
CA LEU A 30 68.04 9.02 40.86
C LEU A 30 69.43 9.46 40.35
N ALA A 31 69.83 9.07 39.12
CA ALA A 31 71.06 9.50 38.45
C ALA A 31 72.35 9.53 39.33
N GLY A 32 72.46 8.60 40.29
CA GLY A 32 73.61 8.51 41.21
C GLY A 32 73.51 9.33 42.50
N ALA A 33 72.37 9.96 42.81
CA ALA A 33 72.14 10.65 44.08
C ALA A 33 71.98 9.66 45.25
N SER A 34 72.65 9.93 46.39
CA SER A 34 72.54 9.09 47.59
C SER A 34 71.28 9.41 48.39
N VAL A 35 70.24 8.60 48.19
CA VAL A 35 68.95 8.71 48.90
C VAL A 35 68.87 7.68 50.03
N ALA A 36 68.18 8.01 51.12
CA ALA A 36 67.97 7.09 52.23
C ALA A 36 67.23 5.81 51.76
N ALA A 37 67.62 4.65 52.28
CA ALA A 37 67.09 3.36 51.84
C ALA A 37 65.55 3.26 51.95
N GLN A 38 64.95 3.95 52.93
CA GLN A 38 63.50 4.03 53.12
C GLN A 38 62.80 4.79 51.99
N ASP A 39 63.36 5.91 51.54
CA ASP A 39 62.78 6.73 50.48
C ASP A 39 62.88 6.05 49.10
N ARG A 40 63.98 5.32 48.84
CA ARG A 40 64.10 4.49 47.63
C ARG A 40 63.06 3.36 47.59
N LEU A 41 62.86 2.66 48.71
CA LEU A 41 61.84 1.60 48.80
C LEU A 41 60.43 2.15 48.56
N LYS A 42 60.14 3.35 49.08
CA LYS A 42 58.87 4.04 48.84
C LYS A 42 58.69 4.36 47.34
N ALA A 43 59.67 4.97 46.70
CA ALA A 43 59.62 5.29 45.26
C ALA A 43 59.41 4.05 44.38
N VAL A 44 60.11 2.93 44.67
CA VAL A 44 59.93 1.66 43.95
C VAL A 44 58.51 1.11 44.12
N ASN A 45 57.93 1.20 45.32
CA ASN A 45 56.56 0.78 45.59
C ASN A 45 55.52 1.71 44.95
N ASP A 46 55.78 3.01 44.87
CA ASP A 46 54.92 3.97 44.17
C ASP A 46 54.89 3.68 42.66
N VAL A 47 56.05 3.37 42.06
CA VAL A 47 56.13 2.94 40.64
C VAL A 47 55.38 1.62 40.42
N ARG A 48 55.49 0.65 41.33
CA ARG A 48 54.68 -0.59 41.26
C ARG A 48 53.19 -0.30 41.32
N THR A 49 52.78 0.60 42.20
CA THR A 49 51.37 0.98 42.35
C THR A 49 50.85 1.69 41.10
N ALA A 50 51.65 2.59 40.50
CA ALA A 50 51.32 3.24 39.23
C ALA A 50 51.22 2.22 38.07
N LEU A 51 52.14 1.26 37.98
CA LEU A 51 52.07 0.18 36.99
C LEU A 51 50.82 -0.68 37.16
N LEU A 52 50.45 -1.03 38.40
CA LEU A 52 49.20 -1.74 38.68
C LEU A 52 47.97 -0.93 38.26
N GLN A 53 47.95 0.38 38.49
CA GLN A 53 46.86 1.26 38.06
C GLN A 53 46.76 1.35 36.53
N VAL A 54 47.89 1.44 35.83
CA VAL A 54 47.92 1.44 34.35
C VAL A 54 47.40 0.11 33.80
N ILE A 55 47.87 -1.02 34.33
CA ILE A 55 47.39 -2.35 33.93
C ILE A 55 45.89 -2.50 34.24
N GLY A 56 45.46 -2.09 35.43
CA GLY A 56 44.04 -2.09 35.81
C GLY A 56 43.19 -1.23 34.87
N GLY A 57 43.67 -0.05 34.51
CA GLY A 57 43.01 0.83 33.53
C GLY A 57 42.93 0.20 32.14
N LEU A 58 44.00 -0.45 31.65
CA LEU A 58 44.00 -1.17 30.38
C LEU A 58 43.02 -2.35 30.36
N VAL A 59 42.91 -3.09 31.47
CA VAL A 59 41.94 -4.19 31.61
C VAL A 59 40.51 -3.65 31.56
N VAL A 60 40.22 -2.54 32.25
CA VAL A 60 38.91 -1.89 32.20
C VAL A 60 38.58 -1.40 30.79
N LEU A 61 39.53 -0.74 30.10
CA LEU A 61 39.36 -0.27 28.72
C LEU A 61 39.15 -1.43 27.74
N PHE A 62 39.91 -2.52 27.89
CA PHE A 62 39.72 -3.72 27.08
C PHE A 62 38.36 -4.36 27.35
N GLY A 63 37.94 -4.46 28.61
CA GLY A 63 36.61 -4.94 29.00
C GLY A 63 35.50 -4.09 28.39
N ALA A 64 35.64 -2.76 28.42
CA ALA A 64 34.72 -1.83 27.78
C ALA A 64 34.69 -2.00 26.25
N TYR A 65 35.85 -2.13 25.60
CA TYR A 65 35.97 -2.38 24.17
C TYR A 65 35.35 -3.72 23.76
N ALA A 66 35.65 -4.80 24.50
CA ALA A 66 35.09 -6.12 24.25
C ALA A 66 33.58 -6.12 24.41
N THR A 67 33.06 -5.44 25.45
CA THR A 67 31.63 -5.26 25.68
C THR A 67 30.98 -4.45 24.56
N TRP A 68 31.60 -3.34 24.15
CA TRP A 68 31.13 -2.53 23.03
C TRP A 68 31.10 -3.32 21.71
N ARG A 69 32.15 -4.09 21.43
CA ARG A 69 32.24 -4.97 20.26
C ARG A 69 31.15 -6.05 20.32
N GLN A 70 30.94 -6.68 21.47
CA GLN A 70 29.91 -7.70 21.66
C GLN A 70 28.51 -7.12 21.44
N LEU A 71 28.23 -5.93 22.00
CA LEU A 71 26.96 -5.24 21.80
C LEU A 71 26.71 -4.92 20.33
N ARG A 72 27.75 -4.47 19.61
CA ARG A 72 27.63 -4.16 18.18
C ARG A 72 27.32 -5.40 17.34
N VAL A 73 28.04 -6.50 17.56
CA VAL A 73 27.79 -7.78 16.88
C VAL A 73 26.39 -8.32 17.20
N ASN A 74 25.94 -8.23 18.46
CA ASN A 74 24.60 -8.65 18.85
C ASN A 74 23.51 -7.80 18.17
N GLN A 75 23.71 -6.49 18.06
CA GLN A 75 22.78 -5.59 17.37
C GLN A 75 22.70 -5.90 15.87
N ASP A 76 23.84 -6.12 15.22
CA ASP A 76 23.89 -6.47 13.79
C ASP A 76 23.25 -7.86 13.55
N GLY A 77 23.46 -8.82 14.45
CA GLY A 77 22.83 -10.15 14.39
C GLY A 77 21.31 -10.13 14.56
N LEU A 78 20.79 -9.26 15.44
CA LEU A 78 19.33 -9.10 15.63
C LEU A 78 18.65 -8.56 14.37
N ARG A 79 19.26 -7.57 13.70
CA ARG A 79 18.74 -7.02 12.44
C ARG A 79 18.69 -8.08 11.34
N ALA A 80 19.78 -8.82 11.13
CA ALA A 80 19.83 -9.91 10.15
C ALA A 80 18.80 -11.00 10.45
N THR A 81 18.58 -11.31 11.73
CA THR A 81 17.59 -12.31 12.15
C THR A 81 16.16 -11.83 11.89
N GLN A 82 15.85 -10.56 12.18
CA GLN A 82 14.54 -9.97 11.91
C GLN A 82 14.22 -9.94 10.41
N GLU A 83 15.16 -9.52 9.57
CA GLU A 83 15.02 -9.53 8.10
C GLU A 83 14.82 -10.96 7.55
N GLY A 84 15.52 -11.95 8.11
CA GLY A 84 15.33 -13.35 7.76
C GLY A 84 13.93 -13.87 8.07
N TYR A 85 13.35 -13.51 9.21
CA TYR A 85 11.99 -13.92 9.58
C TYR A 85 10.91 -13.29 8.69
N VAL A 86 11.07 -12.03 8.27
CA VAL A 86 10.11 -11.38 7.35
C VAL A 86 10.20 -12.03 5.98
N THR A 87 11.41 -12.29 5.49
CA THR A 87 11.63 -12.96 4.20
C THR A 87 11.02 -14.37 4.18
N ASP A 88 11.21 -15.17 5.24
CA ASP A 88 10.59 -16.51 5.36
C ASP A 88 9.06 -16.45 5.37
N ARG A 89 8.47 -15.51 6.11
CA ARG A 89 7.01 -15.31 6.14
C ARG A 89 6.47 -14.86 4.78
N PHE A 90 7.19 -13.96 4.11
CA PHE A 90 6.84 -13.49 2.78
C PHE A 90 6.87 -14.64 1.77
N SER A 91 7.96 -15.39 1.70
CA SER A 91 8.08 -16.54 0.79
C SER A 91 6.98 -17.57 1.05
N ARG A 92 6.72 -17.92 2.31
CA ARG A 92 5.63 -18.85 2.66
C ARG A 92 4.25 -18.32 2.24
N ALA A 93 4.00 -17.03 2.40
CA ALA A 93 2.73 -16.42 2.02
C ALA A 93 2.55 -16.41 0.49
N VAL A 94 3.61 -16.14 -0.27
CA VAL A 94 3.60 -16.25 -1.75
C VAL A 94 3.38 -17.69 -2.20
N ASP A 95 4.06 -18.67 -1.59
CA ASP A 95 3.87 -20.09 -1.91
C ASP A 95 2.42 -20.55 -1.68
N GLN A 96 1.77 -20.01 -0.64
CA GLN A 96 0.35 -20.30 -0.34
C GLN A 96 -0.62 -19.79 -1.41
N LEU A 97 -0.27 -18.77 -2.19
CA LEU A 97 -1.10 -18.27 -3.29
C LEU A 97 -1.26 -19.31 -4.41
N GLY A 98 -0.28 -20.21 -4.57
CA GLY A 98 -0.32 -21.30 -5.55
C GLY A 98 -1.11 -22.53 -5.10
N SER A 99 -1.77 -22.50 -3.93
CA SER A 99 -2.48 -23.67 -3.41
C SER A 99 -3.83 -23.90 -4.11
N ASP A 100 -4.18 -25.15 -4.38
CA ASP A 100 -5.52 -25.53 -4.86
C ASP A 100 -6.62 -25.27 -3.80
N LYS A 101 -6.25 -25.17 -2.52
CA LYS A 101 -7.19 -24.95 -1.41
C LYS A 101 -7.46 -23.47 -1.21
N LEU A 102 -8.72 -23.08 -1.35
CA LEU A 102 -9.19 -21.69 -1.17
C LEU A 102 -8.75 -21.09 0.17
N ASP A 103 -8.96 -21.81 1.28
CA ASP A 103 -8.61 -21.33 2.63
C ASP A 103 -7.11 -21.05 2.78
N VAL A 104 -6.26 -21.81 2.09
CA VAL A 104 -4.80 -21.62 2.11
C VAL A 104 -4.42 -20.37 1.32
N ARG A 105 -5.03 -20.14 0.15
CA ARG A 105 -4.79 -18.92 -0.63
C ARG A 105 -5.22 -17.68 0.12
N ILE A 106 -6.40 -17.70 0.74
CA ILE A 106 -6.90 -16.61 1.60
C ILE A 106 -5.95 -16.36 2.77
N GLY A 107 -5.46 -17.42 3.42
CA GLY A 107 -4.43 -17.33 4.46
C GLY A 107 -3.14 -16.64 3.99
N GLY A 108 -2.68 -16.99 2.78
CA GLY A 108 -1.52 -16.36 2.14
C GLY A 108 -1.74 -14.88 1.85
N LEU A 109 -2.88 -14.52 1.29
CA LEU A 109 -3.27 -13.12 1.01
C LEU A 109 -3.30 -12.28 2.30
N HIS A 110 -3.89 -12.80 3.38
CA HIS A 110 -3.88 -12.12 4.68
C HIS A 110 -2.49 -12.00 5.29
N ALA A 111 -1.64 -13.02 5.14
CA ALA A 111 -0.25 -12.97 5.60
C ALA A 111 0.54 -11.88 4.84
N LEU A 112 0.36 -11.79 3.52
CA LEU A 112 0.96 -10.71 2.71
C LEU A 112 0.46 -9.34 3.17
N TRP A 113 -0.86 -9.13 3.31
CA TRP A 113 -1.38 -7.86 3.80
C TRP A 113 -0.76 -7.47 5.15
N ARG A 114 -0.69 -8.39 6.11
CA ARG A 114 -0.04 -8.12 7.41
C ARG A 114 1.44 -7.75 7.31
N ILE A 115 2.18 -8.34 6.38
CA ILE A 115 3.59 -7.98 6.13
C ILE A 115 3.66 -6.57 5.56
N ALA A 116 2.80 -6.25 4.58
CA ALA A 116 2.74 -4.93 3.97
C ALA A 116 2.44 -3.84 5.01
N GLU A 117 1.57 -4.07 5.98
CA GLU A 117 1.28 -3.10 7.05
C GLU A 117 2.50 -2.75 7.91
N GLN A 118 3.46 -3.68 8.06
CA GLN A 118 4.62 -3.52 8.95
C GLN A 118 5.88 -3.07 8.21
N SER A 119 5.88 -3.10 6.89
CA SER A 119 7.07 -2.85 6.06
C SER A 119 6.68 -2.12 4.78
N ASP A 120 6.99 -0.82 4.71
CA ASP A 120 6.78 -0.03 3.48
C ASP A 120 7.64 -0.55 2.31
N ARG A 121 8.81 -1.10 2.62
CA ARG A 121 9.67 -1.75 1.63
C ARG A 121 8.97 -2.94 0.95
N ASP A 122 8.28 -3.78 1.71
CA ASP A 122 7.61 -4.97 1.18
C ASP A 122 6.22 -4.65 0.64
N ARG A 123 5.58 -3.58 1.13
CA ARG A 123 4.24 -3.13 0.70
C ARG A 123 4.13 -3.00 -0.81
N GLU A 124 5.09 -2.36 -1.47
CA GLU A 124 5.08 -2.15 -2.92
C GLU A 124 5.20 -3.48 -3.71
N ALA A 125 6.05 -4.39 -3.23
CA ALA A 125 6.18 -5.72 -3.81
C ALA A 125 4.87 -6.51 -3.64
N ILE A 126 4.22 -6.39 -2.48
CA ILE A 126 2.96 -7.06 -2.17
C ILE A 126 1.82 -6.51 -3.03
N ILE A 127 1.70 -5.19 -3.18
CA ILE A 127 0.73 -4.56 -4.10
C ILE A 127 0.92 -5.13 -5.51
N SER A 128 2.16 -5.22 -5.98
CA SER A 128 2.49 -5.77 -7.30
C SER A 128 2.10 -7.25 -7.44
N ILE A 129 2.35 -8.05 -6.40
CA ILE A 129 1.96 -9.47 -6.36
C ILE A 129 0.44 -9.63 -6.35
N LEU A 130 -0.29 -8.84 -5.55
CA LEU A 130 -1.76 -8.87 -5.51
C LEU A 130 -2.36 -8.46 -6.86
N ALA A 131 -1.81 -7.44 -7.51
CA ALA A 131 -2.24 -7.03 -8.85
C ALA A 131 -1.96 -8.12 -9.89
N ALA A 132 -0.81 -8.78 -9.82
CA ALA A 132 -0.47 -9.91 -10.68
C ALA A 132 -1.36 -11.12 -10.43
N TYR A 133 -1.68 -11.41 -9.17
CA TYR A 133 -2.60 -12.46 -8.77
C TYR A 133 -3.96 -12.25 -9.42
N LEU A 134 -4.56 -11.06 -9.27
CA LEU A 134 -5.85 -10.74 -9.88
C LEU A 134 -5.83 -10.90 -11.41
N ARG A 135 -4.84 -10.33 -12.10
CA ARG A 135 -4.72 -10.45 -13.57
C ARG A 135 -4.53 -11.88 -14.05
N THR A 136 -3.88 -12.73 -13.26
CA THR A 136 -3.59 -14.13 -13.64
C THR A 136 -4.79 -15.04 -13.38
N HIS A 137 -5.50 -14.83 -12.26
CA HIS A 137 -6.63 -15.66 -11.86
C HIS A 137 -7.96 -15.22 -12.47
N LEU A 138 -8.05 -13.97 -12.94
CA LEU A 138 -9.27 -13.40 -13.52
C LEU A 138 -8.96 -12.68 -14.84
N PRO A 139 -8.47 -13.36 -15.88
CA PRO A 139 -8.21 -12.71 -17.16
C PRO A 139 -9.51 -12.21 -17.81
N TRP A 140 -9.45 -11.09 -18.53
CA TRP A 140 -10.51 -10.60 -19.39
C TRP A 140 -10.05 -10.51 -20.86
N PRO A 141 -10.77 -11.13 -21.82
CA PRO A 141 -11.96 -11.97 -21.64
C PRO A 141 -11.69 -13.23 -20.80
N PRO A 142 -12.72 -13.78 -20.13
CA PRO A 142 -12.57 -14.94 -19.25
C PRO A 142 -12.03 -16.14 -20.01
N ALA A 143 -11.02 -16.79 -19.45
CA ALA A 143 -10.40 -17.98 -20.02
C ALA A 143 -10.50 -19.13 -19.01
N GLY A 144 -11.02 -20.27 -19.46
CA GLY A 144 -11.14 -21.48 -18.65
C GLY A 144 -12.59 -21.96 -18.48
N PRO A 145 -12.78 -23.25 -18.14
CA PRO A 145 -14.11 -23.88 -18.09
C PRO A 145 -14.96 -23.44 -16.89
N GLU A 146 -14.33 -22.97 -15.81
CA GLU A 146 -15.01 -22.56 -14.58
C GLU A 146 -15.39 -21.07 -14.55
N ALA A 147 -14.80 -20.26 -15.43
CA ALA A 147 -15.05 -18.83 -15.50
C ALA A 147 -16.34 -18.53 -16.29
N PRO A 148 -17.24 -17.66 -15.81
CA PRO A 148 -18.43 -17.27 -16.56
C PRO A 148 -18.03 -16.64 -17.89
N ALA A 149 -18.58 -17.09 -19.01
CA ALA A 149 -18.25 -16.52 -20.32
C ALA A 149 -18.56 -15.01 -20.41
N ALA A 150 -17.94 -14.33 -21.35
CA ALA A 150 -18.03 -12.87 -21.49
C ALA A 150 -19.44 -12.38 -21.85
N ASP A 151 -20.25 -13.21 -22.50
CA ASP A 151 -21.59 -12.93 -23.00
C ASP A 151 -22.73 -13.34 -22.04
N VAL A 152 -22.38 -13.96 -20.90
CA VAL A 152 -23.35 -14.33 -19.86
C VAL A 152 -24.01 -13.06 -19.30
N PRO A 153 -25.35 -13.01 -19.19
CA PRO A 153 -26.05 -11.90 -18.57
C PRO A 153 -25.55 -11.63 -17.15
N ILE A 154 -25.35 -10.36 -16.79
CA ILE A 154 -24.79 -9.98 -15.50
C ILE A 154 -25.58 -10.52 -14.29
N ASN A 155 -26.90 -10.69 -14.45
CA ASN A 155 -27.77 -11.24 -13.40
C ASN A 155 -27.49 -12.71 -13.08
N ASP A 156 -26.91 -13.46 -14.01
CA ASP A 156 -26.58 -14.87 -13.86
C ASP A 156 -25.16 -15.08 -13.29
N ILE A 157 -24.40 -14.00 -13.16
CA ILE A 157 -23.05 -14.02 -12.58
C ILE A 157 -23.18 -13.79 -11.07
N ALA A 158 -22.62 -14.66 -10.25
CA ALA A 158 -22.58 -14.45 -8.80
C ALA A 158 -21.63 -13.28 -8.43
N PRO A 159 -21.85 -12.58 -7.30
CA PRO A 159 -20.90 -11.59 -6.76
C PRO A 159 -19.47 -12.13 -6.70
N LEU A 160 -18.47 -11.25 -6.88
CA LEU A 160 -17.05 -11.64 -6.92
C LEU A 160 -16.65 -12.43 -5.66
N GLU A 161 -17.09 -11.98 -4.50
CA GLU A 161 -16.89 -12.62 -3.19
C GLU A 161 -17.41 -14.06 -3.10
N THR A 162 -18.45 -14.39 -3.88
CA THR A 162 -19.04 -15.74 -3.90
C THR A 162 -18.37 -16.63 -4.93
N ARG A 163 -18.11 -16.12 -6.14
CA ARG A 163 -17.49 -16.92 -7.22
C ARG A 163 -15.99 -17.13 -7.02
N THR A 164 -15.28 -16.16 -6.45
CA THR A 164 -13.83 -16.16 -6.24
C THR A 164 -13.48 -15.32 -5.00
N ALA A 165 -13.73 -15.87 -3.82
CA ALA A 165 -13.56 -15.18 -2.54
C ALA A 165 -12.13 -14.68 -2.30
N ASP A 166 -11.13 -15.47 -2.69
CA ASP A 166 -9.71 -15.10 -2.65
C ASP A 166 -9.39 -13.88 -3.53
N ALA A 167 -9.97 -13.79 -4.72
CA ALA A 167 -9.81 -12.61 -5.56
C ALA A 167 -10.46 -11.37 -4.94
N GLN A 168 -11.63 -11.48 -4.31
CA GLN A 168 -12.22 -10.37 -3.56
C GLN A 168 -11.31 -9.94 -2.39
N VAL A 169 -10.72 -10.90 -1.66
CA VAL A 169 -9.75 -10.61 -0.59
C VAL A 169 -8.52 -9.89 -1.14
N ALA A 170 -7.98 -10.35 -2.28
CA ALA A 170 -6.83 -9.72 -2.92
C ALA A 170 -7.14 -8.28 -3.38
N LEU A 171 -8.32 -8.05 -3.97
CA LEU A 171 -8.78 -6.73 -4.41
C LEU A 171 -8.98 -5.77 -3.22
N THR A 172 -9.59 -6.27 -2.16
CA THR A 172 -9.81 -5.52 -0.90
C THR A 172 -8.47 -5.12 -0.28
N ALA A 173 -7.54 -6.08 -0.16
CA ALA A 173 -6.20 -5.81 0.35
C ALA A 173 -5.45 -4.79 -0.52
N LEU A 174 -5.54 -4.91 -1.84
CA LEU A 174 -4.94 -3.94 -2.77
C LEU A 174 -5.50 -2.53 -2.56
N GLY A 175 -6.83 -2.39 -2.48
CA GLY A 175 -7.50 -1.10 -2.25
C GLY A 175 -7.15 -0.45 -0.90
N VAL A 176 -6.93 -1.25 0.15
CA VAL A 176 -6.47 -0.74 1.45
C VAL A 176 -4.99 -0.33 1.39
N LEU A 177 -4.15 -1.15 0.77
CA LEU A 177 -2.70 -0.90 0.71
C LEU A 177 -2.35 0.31 -0.18
N CYS A 178 -3.12 0.56 -1.24
CA CYS A 178 -2.94 1.72 -2.11
C CYS A 178 -3.19 3.07 -1.42
N GLN A 179 -3.75 3.10 -0.21
CA GLN A 179 -3.92 4.33 0.56
C GLN A 179 -2.60 5.02 0.93
N HIS A 180 -1.53 4.25 1.13
CA HIS A 180 -0.25 4.73 1.66
C HIS A 180 0.91 4.42 0.70
N ARG A 181 0.66 4.41 -0.61
CA ARG A 181 1.66 4.05 -1.62
C ARG A 181 2.60 5.20 -1.99
N GLU A 182 3.84 4.85 -2.31
CA GLU A 182 4.84 5.80 -2.82
C GLU A 182 5.00 5.70 -4.35
N GLN A 183 4.76 4.51 -4.95
CA GLN A 183 4.97 4.30 -6.39
C GLN A 183 3.70 4.51 -7.22
N SER A 184 3.85 5.00 -8.46
CA SER A 184 2.75 5.43 -9.32
C SER A 184 2.09 4.35 -10.20
N TRP A 185 2.57 3.09 -10.24
CA TRP A 185 2.07 2.13 -11.22
C TRP A 185 1.48 0.86 -10.59
N VAL A 186 0.15 0.76 -10.56
CA VAL A 186 -0.58 -0.49 -10.28
C VAL A 186 -1.46 -0.83 -11.49
N ASN A 187 -1.36 -2.05 -12.00
CA ASN A 187 -2.04 -2.49 -13.21
C ASN A 187 -3.00 -3.65 -12.96
N LEU A 188 -4.29 -3.39 -13.17
CA LEU A 188 -5.42 -4.31 -13.16
C LEU A 188 -6.16 -4.32 -14.53
N SER A 189 -5.53 -3.81 -15.60
CA SER A 189 -6.07 -3.91 -16.95
C SER A 189 -6.35 -5.35 -17.34
N LEU A 190 -7.36 -5.54 -18.20
CA LEU A 190 -7.77 -6.86 -18.72
C LEU A 190 -8.08 -7.88 -17.60
N THR A 191 -8.79 -7.44 -16.55
CA THR A 191 -9.21 -8.29 -15.43
C THR A 191 -10.74 -8.42 -15.35
N ASP A 192 -11.25 -9.61 -15.06
CA ASP A 192 -12.68 -9.88 -14.84
C ASP A 192 -13.08 -9.65 -13.38
N LEU A 193 -13.51 -8.42 -13.11
CA LEU A 193 -13.96 -7.94 -11.81
C LEU A 193 -15.47 -7.63 -11.83
N ARG A 194 -16.23 -8.34 -12.69
CA ARG A 194 -17.70 -8.25 -12.70
C ARG A 194 -18.25 -8.56 -11.32
N ARG A 195 -19.17 -7.70 -10.85
CA ARG A 195 -19.78 -7.74 -9.51
C ARG A 195 -18.79 -7.75 -8.34
N ALA A 196 -17.64 -7.07 -8.51
CA ALA A 196 -16.71 -6.82 -7.41
C ALA A 196 -17.31 -5.85 -6.38
N ASP A 197 -17.00 -6.07 -5.11
CA ASP A 197 -17.22 -5.08 -4.07
C ASP A 197 -15.95 -4.23 -3.91
N CYS A 198 -16.04 -2.95 -4.27
CA CYS A 198 -14.98 -1.97 -4.12
C CYS A 198 -15.40 -0.83 -3.18
N ASP A 199 -16.43 -1.03 -2.35
CA ASP A 199 -16.99 0.02 -1.51
C ASP A 199 -15.94 0.59 -0.54
N GLY A 200 -15.80 1.91 -0.56
CA GLY A 200 -14.84 2.64 0.26
C GLY A 200 -13.36 2.37 -0.05
N LEU A 201 -13.03 1.54 -1.04
CA LEU A 201 -11.64 1.21 -1.37
C LEU A 201 -10.92 2.37 -2.07
N TRP A 202 -9.59 2.41 -1.91
CA TRP A 202 -8.75 3.47 -2.48
C TRP A 202 -7.91 2.92 -3.63
N PHE A 203 -8.22 3.35 -4.84
CA PHE A 203 -7.53 3.02 -6.08
C PHE A 203 -7.05 4.28 -6.83
N PRO A 204 -6.35 5.23 -6.17
CA PRO A 204 -5.81 6.38 -6.88
C PRO A 204 -4.78 5.90 -7.91
N GLU A 205 -4.73 6.48 -9.10
CA GLU A 205 -3.72 6.16 -10.13
C GLU A 205 -3.63 4.67 -10.51
N VAL A 206 -4.69 3.88 -10.29
CA VAL A 206 -4.71 2.46 -10.69
C VAL A 206 -5.17 2.36 -12.14
N ASN A 207 -4.52 1.51 -12.92
CA ASN A 207 -4.92 1.21 -14.29
C ASN A 207 -5.91 0.04 -14.31
N PHE A 208 -7.16 0.31 -14.70
CA PHE A 208 -8.23 -0.67 -14.97
C PHE A 208 -8.59 -0.75 -16.47
N ASP A 209 -7.73 -0.27 -17.35
CA ASP A 209 -8.00 -0.18 -18.79
C ASP A 209 -8.46 -1.54 -19.34
N ARG A 210 -9.57 -1.54 -20.09
CA ARG A 210 -10.13 -2.73 -20.73
C ARG A 210 -10.47 -3.88 -19.77
N ALA A 211 -10.52 -3.66 -18.47
CA ALA A 211 -11.08 -4.62 -17.53
C ALA A 211 -12.61 -4.69 -17.69
N CYS A 212 -13.25 -5.64 -17.01
CA CYS A 212 -14.70 -5.73 -16.94
C CYS A 212 -15.13 -5.66 -15.48
N MET A 213 -15.86 -4.61 -15.14
CA MET A 213 -16.37 -4.29 -13.80
C MET A 213 -17.88 -4.02 -13.85
N GLU A 214 -18.58 -4.70 -14.75
CA GLU A 214 -20.03 -4.62 -14.89
C GLU A 214 -20.70 -5.00 -13.56
N ALA A 215 -21.64 -4.15 -13.13
CA ALA A 215 -22.32 -4.22 -11.84
C ALA A 215 -21.41 -4.33 -10.60
N ALA A 216 -20.17 -3.82 -10.68
CA ALA A 216 -19.32 -3.63 -9.50
C ALA A 216 -19.83 -2.47 -8.64
N SER A 217 -19.62 -2.57 -7.33
CA SER A 217 -19.94 -1.52 -6.37
C SER A 217 -18.68 -0.72 -6.06
N PHE A 218 -18.76 0.60 -6.16
CA PHE A 218 -17.72 1.58 -5.86
C PHE A 218 -18.27 2.65 -4.92
N TYR A 219 -19.26 2.31 -4.09
CA TYR A 219 -19.89 3.26 -3.19
C TYR A 219 -18.81 3.89 -2.29
N ARG A 220 -18.66 5.22 -2.36
CA ARG A 220 -17.63 5.98 -1.64
C ARG A 220 -16.18 5.57 -1.94
N ALA A 221 -15.91 4.88 -3.04
CA ALA A 221 -14.56 4.51 -3.45
C ALA A 221 -13.79 5.73 -3.97
N ASN A 222 -12.46 5.68 -3.88
CA ASN A 222 -11.58 6.71 -4.42
C ASN A 222 -10.83 6.19 -5.64
N LEU A 223 -11.15 6.72 -6.81
CA LEU A 223 -10.57 6.42 -8.12
C LEU A 223 -9.83 7.64 -8.70
N THR A 224 -9.35 8.56 -7.84
CA THR A 224 -8.65 9.78 -8.26
C THR A 224 -7.50 9.44 -9.21
N GLN A 225 -7.45 10.07 -10.39
CA GLN A 225 -6.43 9.82 -11.41
C GLN A 225 -6.33 8.37 -11.92
N ALA A 226 -7.31 7.50 -11.65
CA ALA A 226 -7.35 6.15 -12.20
C ALA A 226 -7.48 6.19 -13.73
N SER A 227 -6.90 5.20 -14.40
CA SER A 227 -7.09 4.99 -15.84
C SER A 227 -8.18 3.94 -16.03
N LEU A 228 -9.30 4.34 -16.63
CA LEU A 228 -10.50 3.51 -16.84
C LEU A 228 -10.78 3.35 -18.35
N VAL A 229 -9.75 3.42 -19.19
CA VAL A 229 -9.91 3.51 -20.65
C VAL A 229 -10.52 2.24 -21.20
N SER A 230 -11.62 2.36 -21.93
CA SER A 230 -12.36 1.21 -22.49
C SER A 230 -12.77 0.16 -21.44
N LEU A 231 -12.91 0.57 -20.18
CA LEU A 231 -13.44 -0.25 -19.10
C LEU A 231 -14.95 -0.44 -19.25
N ASN A 232 -15.46 -1.64 -18.95
CA ASN A 232 -16.90 -1.87 -18.81
C ASN A 232 -17.31 -1.63 -17.35
N LEU A 233 -18.07 -0.56 -17.10
CA LEU A 233 -18.71 -0.18 -15.83
C LEU A 233 -20.24 -0.12 -15.96
N ARG A 234 -20.82 -0.87 -16.90
CA ARG A 234 -22.29 -0.93 -17.04
C ARG A 234 -22.91 -1.34 -15.72
N HIS A 235 -24.02 -0.71 -15.36
CA HIS A 235 -24.76 -1.00 -14.11
C HIS A 235 -23.93 -0.87 -12.81
N ALA A 236 -22.72 -0.29 -12.86
CA ALA A 236 -21.90 -0.10 -11.67
C ALA A 236 -22.50 0.95 -10.74
N ASP A 237 -22.25 0.80 -9.43
CA ASP A 237 -22.65 1.78 -8.42
C ASP A 237 -21.45 2.64 -7.99
N LEU A 238 -21.32 3.84 -8.55
CA LEU A 238 -20.30 4.84 -8.23
C LEU A 238 -20.86 5.95 -7.34
N THR A 239 -21.99 5.70 -6.66
CA THR A 239 -22.63 6.70 -5.80
C THR A 239 -21.64 7.21 -4.76
N THR A 240 -21.48 8.54 -4.69
CA THR A 240 -20.53 9.24 -3.79
C THR A 240 -19.06 8.86 -3.98
N ALA A 241 -18.69 8.19 -5.07
CA ALA A 241 -17.31 7.90 -5.41
C ALA A 241 -16.54 9.18 -5.80
N ILE A 242 -15.21 9.10 -5.77
CA ILE A 242 -14.31 10.18 -6.18
C ILE A 242 -13.57 9.77 -7.45
N LEU A 243 -13.90 10.36 -8.59
CA LEU A 243 -13.26 10.13 -9.90
C LEU A 243 -12.49 11.37 -10.38
N ARG A 244 -12.02 12.22 -9.46
CA ARG A 244 -11.28 13.43 -9.80
C ARG A 244 -10.11 13.11 -10.73
N ARG A 245 -10.01 13.80 -11.87
CA ARG A 245 -8.93 13.61 -12.86
C ARG A 245 -8.82 12.17 -13.39
N ALA A 246 -9.84 11.32 -13.21
CA ALA A 246 -9.85 9.97 -13.75
C ALA A 246 -10.01 10.01 -15.28
N ARG A 247 -9.41 9.03 -15.96
CA ARG A 247 -9.49 8.90 -17.42
C ARG A 247 -10.51 7.85 -17.80
N CYS A 248 -11.75 8.27 -18.01
CA CYS A 248 -12.88 7.45 -18.45
C CYS A 248 -13.04 7.46 -19.98
N VAL A 249 -11.94 7.42 -20.74
CA VAL A 249 -12.00 7.54 -22.21
C VAL A 249 -12.54 6.26 -22.83
N LEU A 250 -13.56 6.37 -23.68
CA LEU A 250 -14.23 5.24 -24.33
C LEU A 250 -14.78 4.19 -23.34
N THR A 251 -15.01 4.58 -22.09
CA THR A 251 -15.58 3.72 -21.04
C THR A 251 -17.07 3.48 -21.31
N ASP A 252 -17.55 2.29 -20.96
CA ASP A 252 -18.98 1.96 -21.02
C ASP A 252 -19.59 2.09 -19.63
N LEU A 253 -20.32 3.18 -19.40
CA LEU A 253 -21.00 3.53 -18.15
C LEU A 253 -22.53 3.48 -18.30
N ARG A 254 -23.05 2.70 -19.27
CA ARG A 254 -24.49 2.61 -19.49
C ARG A 254 -25.22 2.15 -18.24
N ALA A 255 -26.27 2.87 -17.87
CA ALA A 255 -27.07 2.61 -16.68
C ALA A 255 -26.26 2.53 -15.36
N ALA A 256 -25.06 3.11 -15.31
CA ALA A 256 -24.29 3.24 -14.07
C ALA A 256 -24.89 4.33 -13.17
N LYS A 257 -24.71 4.19 -11.86
CA LYS A 257 -25.11 5.21 -10.87
C LYS A 257 -23.89 6.04 -10.49
N LEU A 258 -23.90 7.31 -10.84
CA LEU A 258 -22.90 8.32 -10.47
C LEU A 258 -23.55 9.42 -9.62
N VAL A 259 -24.43 9.04 -8.70
CA VAL A 259 -25.18 9.98 -7.86
C VAL A 259 -24.24 10.61 -6.83
N GLU A 260 -24.24 11.95 -6.74
CA GLU A 260 -23.37 12.70 -5.80
C GLU A 260 -21.88 12.37 -5.96
N THR A 261 -21.47 11.90 -7.14
CA THR A 261 -20.08 11.54 -7.46
C THR A 261 -19.25 12.78 -7.78
N ASP A 262 -18.00 12.79 -7.33
CA ASP A 262 -17.03 13.85 -7.65
C ASP A 262 -16.29 13.50 -8.96
N LEU A 263 -16.67 14.17 -10.03
CA LEU A 263 -16.17 13.98 -11.41
C LEU A 263 -15.24 15.11 -11.85
N ARG A 264 -14.78 15.96 -10.93
CA ARG A 264 -14.01 17.16 -11.30
C ARG A 264 -12.75 16.83 -12.09
N ASP A 265 -12.50 17.59 -13.15
CA ASP A 265 -11.37 17.39 -14.06
C ASP A 265 -11.30 15.99 -14.74
N ALA A 266 -12.35 15.17 -14.66
CA ALA A 266 -12.34 13.83 -15.25
C ALA A 266 -12.51 13.89 -16.78
N ASP A 267 -11.88 12.95 -17.49
CA ASP A 267 -11.95 12.84 -18.94
C ASP A 267 -12.91 11.71 -19.34
N PHE A 268 -14.08 12.08 -19.83
CA PHE A 268 -15.13 11.21 -20.38
C PHE A 268 -15.16 11.22 -21.91
N THR A 269 -14.06 11.55 -22.60
CA THR A 269 -14.04 11.60 -24.06
C THR A 269 -14.52 10.28 -24.70
N GLY A 270 -15.58 10.37 -25.50
CA GLY A 270 -16.19 9.22 -26.19
C GLY A 270 -16.83 8.17 -25.28
N THR A 271 -17.09 8.49 -24.00
CA THR A 271 -17.76 7.59 -23.05
C THR A 271 -19.21 7.34 -23.45
N ASP A 272 -19.69 6.11 -23.23
CA ASP A 272 -21.11 5.79 -23.31
C ASP A 272 -21.76 5.90 -21.92
N LEU A 273 -22.52 6.96 -21.70
CA LEU A 273 -23.26 7.27 -20.46
C LEU A 273 -24.77 7.14 -20.64
N ARG A 274 -25.23 6.39 -21.65
CA ARG A 274 -26.67 6.25 -21.90
C ARG A 274 -27.37 5.68 -20.68
N GLU A 275 -28.49 6.30 -20.30
CA GLU A 275 -29.30 5.91 -19.14
C GLU A 275 -28.54 5.96 -17.80
N ALA A 276 -27.34 6.54 -17.76
CA ALA A 276 -26.59 6.70 -16.52
C ALA A 276 -27.26 7.75 -15.62
N ASN A 277 -27.15 7.55 -14.31
CA ASN A 277 -27.70 8.47 -13.31
C ASN A 277 -26.59 9.33 -12.72
N LEU A 278 -26.44 10.57 -13.16
CA LEU A 278 -25.43 11.52 -12.67
C LEU A 278 -26.02 12.57 -11.71
N ARG A 279 -27.18 12.29 -11.10
CA ARG A 279 -27.89 13.25 -10.27
C ARG A 279 -26.98 13.82 -9.20
N LYS A 280 -26.95 15.15 -9.09
CA LYS A 280 -26.14 15.90 -8.11
C LYS A 280 -24.63 15.62 -8.17
N ALA A 281 -24.12 15.01 -9.24
CA ALA A 281 -22.68 14.88 -9.43
C ALA A 281 -22.02 16.25 -9.62
N ASP A 282 -20.77 16.35 -9.18
CA ASP A 282 -19.91 17.52 -9.40
C ASP A 282 -19.02 17.23 -10.60
N ALA A 283 -19.32 17.84 -11.75
CA ALA A 283 -18.57 17.66 -13.00
C ALA A 283 -17.93 18.97 -13.48
N HIS A 284 -17.54 19.86 -12.55
CA HIS A 284 -16.75 21.04 -12.90
C HIS A 284 -15.46 20.64 -13.61
N ASP A 285 -15.15 21.33 -14.71
CA ASP A 285 -13.97 21.13 -15.54
C ASP A 285 -13.82 19.71 -16.15
N ALA A 286 -14.87 18.89 -16.09
CA ALA A 286 -14.88 17.58 -16.73
C ALA A 286 -14.99 17.69 -18.25
N VAL A 287 -14.40 16.73 -18.98
CA VAL A 287 -14.42 16.68 -20.44
C VAL A 287 -15.39 15.60 -20.90
N PHE A 288 -16.49 15.97 -21.56
CA PHE A 288 -17.46 15.05 -22.16
C PHE A 288 -17.41 15.09 -23.69
N HIS A 289 -16.26 15.42 -24.27
CA HIS A 289 -16.11 15.53 -25.72
C HIS A 289 -16.57 14.23 -26.42
N ARG A 290 -17.57 14.32 -27.31
CA ARG A 290 -18.17 13.16 -28.01
C ARG A 290 -18.79 12.08 -27.10
N ALA A 291 -19.05 12.37 -25.84
CA ALA A 291 -19.73 11.44 -24.95
C ALA A 291 -21.20 11.25 -25.35
N ASP A 292 -21.74 10.05 -25.09
CA ASP A 292 -23.16 9.74 -25.32
C ASP A 292 -23.93 9.75 -24.00
N LEU A 293 -24.61 10.87 -23.73
CA LEU A 293 -25.42 11.13 -22.55
C LEU A 293 -26.93 10.96 -22.82
N ARG A 294 -27.32 10.27 -23.91
CA ARG A 294 -28.73 10.12 -24.25
C ARG A 294 -29.48 9.41 -23.12
N MET A 295 -30.64 9.95 -22.75
CA MET A 295 -31.46 9.45 -21.64
C MET A 295 -30.77 9.43 -20.27
N ALA A 296 -29.60 10.08 -20.11
CA ALA A 296 -28.93 10.19 -18.82
C ALA A 296 -29.70 11.13 -17.89
N ASP A 297 -29.61 10.90 -16.59
CA ASP A 297 -30.19 11.76 -15.57
C ASP A 297 -29.16 12.75 -15.03
N LEU A 298 -29.26 14.00 -15.45
CA LEU A 298 -28.37 15.12 -15.09
C LEU A 298 -29.01 16.05 -14.06
N ARG A 299 -30.10 15.64 -13.39
CA ARG A 299 -30.82 16.52 -12.46
C ARG A 299 -29.92 16.92 -11.29
N GLY A 300 -29.69 18.22 -11.15
CA GLY A 300 -28.83 18.77 -10.10
C GLY A 300 -27.32 18.59 -10.32
N THR A 301 -26.89 18.03 -11.45
CA THR A 301 -25.47 17.93 -11.81
C THR A 301 -24.88 19.32 -12.06
N ASP A 302 -23.66 19.56 -11.59
CA ASP A 302 -22.92 20.79 -11.91
C ASP A 302 -21.98 20.55 -13.10
N LEU A 303 -22.36 21.07 -14.27
CA LEU A 303 -21.57 21.04 -15.51
C LEU A 303 -21.04 22.45 -15.85
N SER A 304 -21.02 23.40 -14.92
CA SER A 304 -20.86 24.84 -15.22
C SER A 304 -19.58 25.24 -15.99
N THR A 305 -18.56 24.40 -15.99
CA THR A 305 -17.32 24.59 -16.76
C THR A 305 -16.93 23.35 -17.58
N ALA A 306 -17.82 22.36 -17.70
CA ALA A 306 -17.55 21.14 -18.43
C ALA A 306 -17.45 21.38 -19.95
N ASP A 307 -16.60 20.62 -20.63
CA ASP A 307 -16.57 20.59 -22.10
C ASP A 307 -17.59 19.59 -22.63
N LEU A 308 -18.69 20.08 -23.21
CA LEU A 308 -19.76 19.29 -23.83
C LEU A 308 -19.66 19.24 -25.36
N ALA A 309 -18.51 19.61 -25.96
CA ALA A 309 -18.36 19.64 -27.41
C ALA A 309 -18.68 18.27 -28.04
N ASP A 310 -19.56 18.26 -29.04
CA ASP A 310 -20.05 17.06 -29.74
C ASP A 310 -20.72 16.00 -28.84
N ALA A 311 -21.03 16.32 -27.58
CA ALA A 311 -21.77 15.41 -26.71
C ALA A 311 -23.21 15.22 -27.18
N ARG A 312 -23.77 14.02 -26.99
CA ARG A 312 -25.14 13.68 -27.37
C ARG A 312 -26.04 13.64 -26.15
N LEU A 313 -26.92 14.64 -25.97
CA LEU A 313 -27.77 14.76 -24.78
C LEU A 313 -29.27 14.52 -25.05
N THR A 314 -29.64 13.99 -26.22
CA THR A 314 -31.05 13.79 -26.56
C THR A 314 -31.77 12.93 -25.53
N GLY A 315 -32.83 13.48 -24.93
CA GLY A 315 -33.63 12.84 -23.89
C GLY A 315 -32.99 12.83 -22.51
N ALA A 316 -31.82 13.44 -22.32
CA ALA A 316 -31.24 13.59 -20.98
C ALA A 316 -32.17 14.44 -20.10
N LEU A 317 -32.27 14.09 -18.81
CA LEU A 317 -33.14 14.78 -17.86
C LEU A 317 -32.37 15.85 -17.11
N ALA A 318 -32.92 17.05 -17.00
CA ALA A 318 -32.34 18.12 -16.21
C ALA A 318 -33.40 18.75 -15.30
N SER A 319 -32.96 19.41 -14.23
CA SER A 319 -33.83 20.18 -13.34
C SER A 319 -33.33 21.62 -13.24
N GLU A 320 -34.09 22.48 -12.55
CA GLU A 320 -33.68 23.85 -12.20
C GLU A 320 -32.33 23.93 -11.47
N ARG A 321 -31.90 22.81 -10.85
CA ARG A 321 -30.63 22.71 -10.12
C ARG A 321 -29.46 22.32 -11.02
N THR A 322 -29.71 21.83 -12.23
CA THR A 322 -28.66 21.45 -13.17
C THR A 322 -27.98 22.72 -13.68
N ARG A 323 -26.65 22.78 -13.55
CA ARG A 323 -25.86 23.95 -13.99
C ARG A 323 -25.13 23.59 -15.27
N TRP A 324 -25.15 24.49 -16.24
CA TRP A 324 -24.62 24.25 -17.59
C TRP A 324 -23.44 25.16 -17.91
N PRO A 325 -22.56 24.78 -18.86
CA PRO A 325 -21.53 25.67 -19.36
C PRO A 325 -22.12 26.96 -19.91
N ALA A 326 -21.41 28.09 -19.74
CA ALA A 326 -21.84 29.37 -20.25
C ALA A 326 -22.05 29.32 -21.78
N GLY A 327 -23.25 29.71 -22.24
CA GLY A 327 -23.61 29.72 -23.66
C GLY A 327 -24.02 28.37 -24.24
N PHE A 328 -24.10 27.30 -23.44
CA PHE A 328 -24.57 26.00 -23.89
C PHE A 328 -26.11 25.98 -24.02
N ASP A 329 -26.62 25.72 -25.23
CA ASP A 329 -28.06 25.55 -25.48
C ASP A 329 -28.49 24.09 -25.23
N HIS A 330 -28.82 23.79 -23.98
CA HIS A 330 -29.29 22.47 -23.57
C HIS A 330 -30.61 22.07 -24.24
N THR A 331 -31.46 23.03 -24.61
CA THR A 331 -32.78 22.74 -25.21
C THR A 331 -32.60 22.32 -26.66
N ALA A 332 -31.74 23.00 -27.42
CA ALA A 332 -31.35 22.57 -28.75
C ALA A 332 -30.61 21.21 -28.75
N ALA A 333 -29.87 20.90 -27.68
CA ALA A 333 -29.24 19.60 -27.49
C ALA A 333 -30.25 18.45 -27.21
N GLY A 334 -31.54 18.76 -27.02
CA GLY A 334 -32.60 17.79 -26.80
C GLY A 334 -32.76 17.35 -25.34
N VAL A 335 -32.26 18.14 -24.39
CA VAL A 335 -32.45 17.91 -22.95
C VAL A 335 -33.90 18.19 -22.55
N VAL A 336 -34.44 17.34 -21.68
CA VAL A 336 -35.81 17.43 -21.16
C VAL A 336 -35.77 17.91 -19.71
N HIS A 337 -36.44 19.02 -19.44
CA HIS A 337 -36.61 19.52 -18.07
C HIS A 337 -37.69 18.76 -17.33
N THR A 338 -37.39 18.32 -16.11
CA THR A 338 -38.32 17.64 -15.21
C THR A 338 -37.96 17.89 -13.75
N GLU A 339 -38.92 17.68 -12.85
CA GLU A 339 -38.70 17.85 -11.42
C GLU A 339 -37.73 16.79 -10.86
N ASP A 340 -37.03 17.17 -9.79
CA ASP A 340 -36.17 16.28 -9.03
C ASP A 340 -37.05 15.35 -8.17
N PRO A 341 -37.00 14.01 -8.34
CA PRO A 341 -37.95 13.08 -7.73
C PRO A 341 -37.68 12.84 -6.24
N GLY A 342 -36.83 13.66 -5.60
CA GLY A 342 -36.40 13.49 -4.22
C GLY A 342 -35.26 12.48 -4.07
N PRO A 343 -34.85 12.11 -2.85
CA PRO A 343 -33.70 11.22 -2.64
C PRO A 343 -33.85 9.89 -3.40
N GLU A 344 -32.75 9.39 -3.95
CA GLU A 344 -32.72 8.04 -4.51
C GLU A 344 -33.12 7.02 -3.44
N PRO A 345 -33.93 6.00 -3.78
CA PRO A 345 -34.15 4.89 -2.87
C PRO A 345 -32.81 4.23 -2.51
N PRO A 346 -32.65 3.73 -1.28
CA PRO A 346 -31.46 2.97 -0.91
C PRO A 346 -31.25 1.82 -1.90
N PRO A 347 -30.00 1.42 -2.17
CA PRO A 347 -29.71 0.36 -3.13
C PRO A 347 -30.52 -0.90 -2.80
N LEU A 348 -31.14 -1.50 -3.83
CA LEU A 348 -32.01 -2.68 -3.70
C LEU A 348 -31.26 -3.91 -3.18
N LEU A 349 -29.94 -3.94 -3.39
CA LEU A 349 -29.02 -4.87 -2.78
C LEU A 349 -28.34 -4.12 -1.64
N GLN A 350 -28.46 -4.62 -0.41
CA GLN A 350 -27.59 -4.14 0.66
C GLN A 350 -26.15 -4.36 0.18
N PRO A 351 -25.25 -3.37 0.30
CA PRO A 351 -23.83 -3.63 0.07
C PRO A 351 -23.44 -4.85 0.91
N PRO A 352 -22.59 -5.76 0.40
CA PRO A 352 -22.02 -6.81 1.23
C PRO A 352 -21.54 -6.16 2.52
N GLY A 353 -21.95 -6.71 3.67
CA GLY A 353 -21.85 -6.07 4.99
C GLY A 353 -20.41 -5.94 5.51
N THR A 354 -19.49 -5.39 4.72
CA THR A 354 -18.06 -5.38 4.96
C THR A 354 -17.38 -4.11 4.50
N THR A 355 -17.93 -2.92 4.75
CA THR A 355 -17.09 -1.77 5.14
C THR A 355 -17.91 -0.77 5.94
N TRP A 356 -17.33 -0.26 7.03
CA TRP A 356 -17.87 0.73 8.00
C TRP A 356 -18.50 0.20 9.30
N GLN A 357 -17.71 -0.54 10.08
CA GLN A 357 -16.99 0.02 11.23
C GLN A 357 -15.59 -0.60 11.20
N ALA A 358 -14.52 0.19 11.14
CA ALA A 358 -13.18 -0.34 11.31
C ALA A 358 -13.09 -1.01 12.71
N PRO A 359 -12.90 -2.33 12.83
CA PRO A 359 -12.44 -2.90 14.08
C PRO A 359 -10.95 -2.54 14.18
N PRO A 360 -10.43 -2.06 15.32
CA PRO A 360 -9.01 -1.94 15.47
C PRO A 360 -8.40 -3.35 15.34
N LEU A 361 -7.76 -3.66 14.22
CA LEU A 361 -6.81 -4.77 14.12
C LEU A 361 -5.50 -4.35 14.79
N ARG A 362 -5.61 -3.86 16.03
CA ARG A 362 -4.49 -3.75 16.96
C ARG A 362 -4.65 -4.89 17.94
N SER A 363 -3.72 -5.83 17.92
CA SER A 363 -3.37 -6.52 19.16
C SER A 363 -2.87 -5.44 20.12
N THR A 364 -3.70 -5.00 21.06
CA THR A 364 -3.19 -4.24 22.21
C THR A 364 -2.16 -5.10 22.95
N PRO A 365 -1.11 -4.47 23.49
CA PRO A 365 0.10 -5.15 23.98
C PRO A 365 -0.15 -6.18 25.08
#